data_AF-A0A816QHW5-F1
#
_entry.id   AF-A0A816QHW5-F1
#
_cell.length_a   1.000
_cell.length_b   1.000
_cell.length_c   1.000
_cell.angle_alpha   90.00
_cell.angle_beta   90.00
_cell.angle_gamma   90.00
#
_symmetry.space_group_name_H-M   'P 1'
#
loop_
_entity.id
_entity.type
_entity.pdbx_description
1 polymer ?
#
loop_
_entity_poly.entity_id
_entity_poly.type
_entity_poly.pdbx_seq_one_letter_code
_entity_poly.pdbx_strand_id
1 'polypeptide(L)'
;ISKRKCFSLICDETCDESTLEQLCVGIRFANDNYEIFEDVHDLYELSRQNAEAIVESYDGASSMSGIYGDVSALVLKQQSKAFFIHCNAHCLDLAVYDLTNECPTIIQEALYTLIEEKDGPGIEANGLHEQMNKFYFFFRLKLGYLIFSATETLSRIIQSSSCCLQDVLSSTKSLIRYFERIRDDTNFKSFYTKILNESESLKDKPILTRHRRPPKSYQSSSDSVEFSSCEEFYRQQYMESLEIVVNMLQNRFTQKNFKLLCNVKKFILYAANNSLDDSNDYFQSVMDFLLW
;
A
#
# COMPACT_ATOMS: atom_id res chain seq x y z
N ILE A 1 27.70 7.85 17.17
CA ILE A 1 27.43 6.80 16.15
C ILE A 1 28.68 5.98 15.80
N SER A 2 29.87 6.57 15.63
CA SER A 2 31.13 5.88 15.21
C SER A 2 31.61 4.67 16.05
N LYS A 3 30.96 4.34 17.17
CA LYS A 3 31.23 3.15 18.00
C LYS A 3 30.16 2.05 17.87
N ARG A 4 29.10 2.24 17.11
CA ARG A 4 28.01 1.26 16.96
C ARG A 4 28.36 0.26 15.85
N LYS A 5 28.12 -1.03 16.10
CA LYS A 5 28.46 -2.13 15.19
C LYS A 5 27.43 -2.36 14.08
N CYS A 6 26.18 -1.98 14.31
CA CYS A 6 25.07 -2.16 13.37
C CYS A 6 24.15 -0.95 13.42
N PHE A 7 23.73 -0.47 12.26
CA PHE A 7 22.76 0.60 12.08
C PHE A 7 22.02 0.38 10.75
N SER A 8 20.86 1.03 10.59
CA SER A 8 20.18 1.17 9.31
C SER A 8 20.00 2.64 8.99
N LEU A 9 20.06 2.97 7.70
CA LEU A 9 19.71 4.29 7.19
C LEU A 9 18.22 4.26 6.80
N ILE A 10 17.51 5.32 7.18
CA ILE A 10 16.17 5.63 6.72
C ILE A 10 16.34 6.92 5.95
N CYS A 11 15.97 6.96 4.69
CA CYS A 11 16.04 8.22 3.97
C CYS A 11 14.74 8.48 3.24
N ASP A 12 14.25 9.70 3.35
CA ASP A 12 12.95 10.10 2.83
C ASP A 12 13.11 11.38 2.01
N GLU A 13 12.48 11.40 0.84
CA GLU A 13 12.50 12.55 -0.07
C GLU A 13 11.17 13.30 0.04
N THR A 14 11.25 14.63 0.13
CA THR A 14 10.06 15.47 0.19
C THR A 14 10.29 16.75 -0.58
N CYS A 15 9.25 17.21 -1.27
CA CYS A 15 9.25 18.46 -2.02
C CYS A 15 8.56 19.53 -1.18
N ASP A 16 9.20 20.68 -0.99
CA ASP A 16 8.58 21.81 -0.28
C ASP A 16 7.62 22.62 -1.18
N GLU A 17 6.91 23.59 -0.58
CA GLU A 17 5.97 24.46 -1.32
C GLU A 17 6.65 25.32 -2.42
N SER A 18 7.98 25.46 -2.36
CA SER A 18 8.79 26.17 -3.36
C SER A 18 9.32 25.26 -4.46
N THR A 19 8.88 23.99 -4.48
CA THR A 19 9.31 22.93 -5.41
C THR A 19 10.77 22.51 -5.27
N LEU A 20 11.39 22.83 -4.13
CA LEU A 20 12.73 22.34 -3.80
C LEU A 20 12.63 20.96 -3.17
N GLU A 21 13.36 20.01 -3.75
CA GLU A 21 13.46 18.65 -3.24
C GLU A 21 14.44 18.62 -2.07
N GLN A 22 14.05 17.92 -1.01
CA GLN A 22 14.82 17.77 0.21
C GLN A 22 14.89 16.31 0.59
N LEU A 23 16.05 15.90 1.08
CA LEU A 23 16.32 14.55 1.52
C LEU A 23 16.60 14.54 3.02
N CYS A 24 15.71 13.91 3.78
CA CYS A 24 15.93 13.62 5.18
C CYS A 24 16.70 12.30 5.33
N VAL A 25 17.84 12.31 6.02
CA VAL A 25 18.59 11.09 6.36
C VAL A 25 18.48 10.85 7.86
N GLY A 26 17.81 9.77 8.24
CA GLY A 26 17.71 9.25 9.59
C GLY A 26 18.60 8.03 9.80
N ILE A 27 19.19 7.93 10.99
CA ILE A 27 19.98 6.77 11.41
C ILE A 27 19.21 6.06 12.51
N ARG A 28 18.89 4.78 12.26
CA ARG A 28 18.24 3.91 13.23
C ARG A 28 19.24 2.90 13.78
N PHE A 29 19.32 2.78 15.10
CA PHE A 29 20.26 1.88 15.77
C PHE A 29 19.70 1.38 17.10
N ALA A 30 20.24 0.26 17.58
CA ALA A 30 19.96 -0.26 18.92
C ALA A 30 21.08 0.13 19.89
N ASN A 31 20.72 0.47 21.13
CA ASN A 31 21.70 0.62 22.21
C ASN A 31 22.05 -0.77 22.81
N ASP A 32 22.92 -0.76 23.84
CA ASP A 32 23.39 -1.99 24.47
C ASP A 32 22.29 -2.71 25.30
N ASN A 33 21.17 -2.02 25.56
CA ASN A 33 19.96 -2.57 26.19
C ASN A 33 18.92 -3.04 25.16
N TYR A 34 19.25 -3.08 23.87
CA TYR A 34 18.34 -3.42 22.76
C TYR A 34 17.16 -2.45 22.57
N GLU A 35 17.26 -1.24 23.12
CA GLU A 35 16.29 -0.18 22.87
C GLU A 35 16.59 0.47 21.52
N ILE A 36 15.53 0.69 20.72
CA ILE A 36 15.62 1.25 19.37
C ILE A 36 15.60 2.77 19.46
N PHE A 37 16.56 3.41 18.79
CA PHE A 37 16.63 4.86 18.63
C PHE A 37 16.67 5.24 17.16
N GLU A 38 16.08 6.38 16.86
CA GLU A 38 16.09 7.03 15.55
C GLU A 38 16.61 8.45 15.77
N ASP A 39 17.65 8.82 15.04
CA ASP A 39 18.27 10.14 15.11
C ASP A 39 18.32 10.71 13.70
N VAL A 40 17.77 11.92 13.51
CA VAL A 40 17.84 12.60 12.22
C VAL A 40 19.25 13.11 12.07
N HIS A 41 19.96 12.60 11.07
CA HIS A 41 21.33 13.01 10.81
C HIS A 41 21.36 14.42 10.22
N ASP A 42 20.61 14.63 9.13
CA ASP A 42 20.53 15.92 8.46
C ASP A 42 19.37 15.96 7.44
N LEU A 43 19.13 17.18 6.93
CA LEU A 43 18.23 17.46 5.82
C LEU A 43 19.02 18.11 4.69
N TYR A 44 19.15 17.41 3.57
CA TYR A 44 19.95 17.85 2.43
C TYR A 44 19.05 18.39 1.31
N GLU A 45 19.29 19.62 0.88
CA GLU A 45 18.64 20.17 -0.31
C GLU A 45 19.21 19.50 -1.57
N LEU A 46 18.33 19.01 -2.44
CA LEU A 46 18.70 18.33 -3.66
C LEU A 46 18.63 19.30 -4.84
N SER A 47 19.77 19.53 -5.48
CA SER A 47 19.86 20.46 -6.62
C SER A 47 19.19 19.94 -7.91
N ARG A 48 18.92 18.63 -8.03
CA ARG A 48 18.30 17.98 -9.21
C ARG A 48 17.63 16.65 -8.88
N GLN A 49 16.59 16.31 -9.66
CA GLN A 49 15.96 14.98 -9.74
C GLN A 49 16.74 14.02 -10.65
N ASN A 50 17.98 13.67 -10.31
CA ASN A 50 18.69 12.60 -11.00
C ASN A 50 19.51 11.76 -10.02
N ALA A 51 19.70 10.48 -10.34
CA ALA A 51 20.37 9.53 -9.45
C ALA A 51 21.86 9.84 -9.14
N GLU A 52 22.44 10.86 -9.80
CA GLU A 52 23.75 11.42 -9.45
C GLU A 52 23.67 12.48 -8.33
N ALA A 53 22.57 13.25 -8.23
CA ALA A 53 22.31 14.16 -7.11
C ALA A 53 21.67 13.43 -5.93
N ILE A 54 20.88 12.40 -6.23
CA ILE A 54 20.21 11.52 -5.30
C ILE A 54 21.08 10.28 -5.13
N VAL A 55 22.12 10.35 -4.30
CA VAL A 55 22.93 9.17 -3.90
C VAL A 55 22.50 8.66 -2.52
N GLU A 56 21.51 9.30 -1.89
CA GLU A 56 21.21 9.11 -0.46
C GLU A 56 19.72 9.02 -0.09
N SER A 57 18.74 9.07 -1.00
CA SER A 57 17.32 8.92 -0.64
C SER A 57 16.85 7.46 -0.71
N TYR A 58 15.76 7.09 -0.04
CA TYR A 58 15.18 5.73 -0.04
C TYR A 58 13.65 5.82 -0.13
N ASP A 59 13.11 6.44 -1.19
CA ASP A 59 11.70 6.33 -1.55
C ASP A 59 11.51 5.41 -2.78
N GLY A 60 10.28 5.04 -3.13
CA GLY A 60 10.00 4.08 -4.22
C GLY A 60 9.96 4.67 -5.63
N ALA A 61 10.41 5.92 -5.84
CA ALA A 61 10.34 6.57 -7.15
C ALA A 61 11.21 5.86 -8.20
N SER A 62 10.93 6.09 -9.49
CA SER A 62 11.62 5.45 -10.63
C SER A 62 13.14 5.62 -10.67
N SER A 63 13.68 6.52 -9.85
CA SER A 63 15.11 6.83 -9.70
C SER A 63 15.81 6.03 -8.58
N MET A 64 15.09 5.09 -7.95
CA MET A 64 15.46 4.48 -6.67
C MET A 64 15.64 2.96 -6.71
N SER A 65 14.97 2.27 -7.64
CA SER A 65 14.88 0.80 -7.69
C SER A 65 15.28 0.15 -9.03
N GLY A 66 15.79 0.93 -9.95
CA GLY A 66 16.29 0.55 -11.27
C GLY A 66 17.71 -0.05 -11.23
N ILE A 67 18.00 -0.86 -12.25
CA ILE A 67 19.24 -1.64 -12.38
C ILE A 67 20.43 -0.76 -12.84
N TYR A 68 20.14 0.40 -13.44
CA TYR A 68 21.14 1.28 -14.05
C TYR A 68 20.96 2.72 -13.57
N GLY A 69 21.86 3.16 -12.69
CA GLY A 69 21.99 4.57 -12.32
C GLY A 69 21.55 4.92 -10.90
N ASP A 70 20.72 4.11 -10.26
CA ASP A 70 19.98 4.47 -9.04
C ASP A 70 20.77 4.34 -7.71
N VAL A 71 20.30 5.02 -6.65
CA VAL A 71 20.89 5.03 -5.28
C VAL A 71 21.23 3.63 -4.80
N SER A 72 20.26 2.71 -4.90
CA SER A 72 20.43 1.34 -4.43
C SER A 72 21.59 0.64 -5.14
N ALA A 73 21.76 0.87 -6.45
CA ALA A 73 22.88 0.34 -7.22
C ALA A 73 24.22 0.99 -6.83
N LEU A 74 24.23 2.28 -6.46
CA LEU A 74 25.43 2.98 -6.00
C LEU A 74 25.85 2.54 -4.58
N VAL A 75 24.91 2.43 -3.65
CA VAL A 75 25.14 1.88 -2.32
C VAL A 75 25.64 0.44 -2.41
N LEU A 76 25.06 -0.38 -3.29
CA LEU A 76 25.53 -1.74 -3.54
C LEU A 76 26.91 -1.79 -4.22
N LYS A 77 27.31 -0.78 -5.00
CA LYS A 77 28.69 -0.66 -5.50
C LYS A 77 29.69 -0.37 -4.39
N GLN A 78 29.31 0.45 -3.40
CA GLN A 78 30.18 0.82 -2.29
C GLN A 78 30.17 -0.22 -1.16
N GLN A 79 29.04 -0.89 -0.97
CA GLN A 79 28.82 -1.96 -0.01
C GLN A 79 27.89 -3.03 -0.61
N SER A 80 28.48 -4.06 -1.23
CA SER A 80 27.74 -5.14 -1.89
C SER A 80 26.85 -5.96 -0.96
N LYS A 81 27.07 -5.88 0.36
CA LYS A 81 26.29 -6.58 1.39
C LYS A 81 25.20 -5.70 2.01
N ALA A 82 24.95 -4.50 1.48
CA ALA A 82 23.86 -3.66 1.93
C ALA A 82 22.50 -4.27 1.53
N PHE A 83 21.51 -4.15 2.41
CA PHE A 83 20.14 -4.53 2.10
C PHE A 83 19.35 -3.31 1.67
N PHE A 84 18.73 -3.39 0.49
CA PHE A 84 17.74 -2.41 0.05
C PHE A 84 16.33 -2.98 0.24
N ILE A 85 15.46 -2.21 0.87
CA ILE A 85 14.03 -2.48 0.96
C ILE A 85 13.27 -1.20 0.66
N HIS A 86 12.12 -1.32 -0.03
CA HIS A 86 11.24 -0.18 -0.20
C HIS A 86 10.57 0.18 1.13
N CYS A 87 10.30 1.46 1.31
CA CYS A 87 9.55 1.97 2.45
C CYS A 87 8.17 1.29 2.53
N ASN A 88 7.88 0.64 3.68
CA ASN A 88 6.62 -0.07 3.88
C ASN A 88 5.43 0.89 3.92
N ALA A 89 5.61 2.13 4.37
CA ALA A 89 4.55 3.15 4.39
C ALA A 89 4.18 3.50 2.96
N HIS A 90 5.18 3.82 2.13
CA HIS A 90 5.00 4.04 0.71
C HIS A 90 4.40 2.82 -0.01
N CYS A 91 4.80 1.59 0.35
CA CYS A 91 4.16 0.38 -0.18
C CYS A 91 2.66 0.30 0.16
N LEU A 92 2.26 0.71 1.37
CA LEU A 92 0.85 0.74 1.76
C LEU A 92 0.10 1.87 1.04
N ASP A 93 0.69 3.05 0.96
CA ASP A 93 0.09 4.22 0.30
C ASP A 93 -0.13 3.96 -1.18
N LEU A 94 0.85 3.33 -1.85
CA LEU A 94 0.67 2.91 -3.23
C LEU A 94 -0.37 1.79 -3.37
N ALA A 95 -0.48 0.86 -2.41
CA ALA A 95 -1.54 -0.15 -2.43
C ALA A 95 -2.93 0.49 -2.33
N VAL A 96 -3.05 1.53 -1.50
CA VAL A 96 -4.26 2.34 -1.35
C VAL A 96 -4.54 3.16 -2.60
N TYR A 97 -3.51 3.77 -3.21
CA TYR A 97 -3.64 4.52 -4.45
C TYR A 97 -4.08 3.63 -5.61
N ASP A 98 -3.44 2.48 -5.80
CA ASP A 98 -3.83 1.52 -6.84
C ASP A 98 -5.26 1.03 -6.62
N LEU A 99 -5.67 0.77 -5.37
CA LEU A 99 -7.06 0.44 -5.08
C LEU A 99 -8.02 1.52 -5.58
N THR A 100 -7.69 2.80 -5.42
CA THR A 100 -8.55 3.89 -5.91
C THR A 100 -8.61 3.97 -7.44
N ASN A 101 -7.60 3.48 -8.16
CA ASN A 101 -7.54 3.51 -9.62
C ASN A 101 -8.05 2.22 -10.28
N GLU A 102 -7.65 1.05 -9.76
CA GLU A 102 -8.06 -0.28 -10.24
C GLU A 102 -9.46 -0.67 -9.78
N CYS A 103 -9.97 -0.01 -8.74
CA CYS A 103 -11.34 -0.14 -8.31
C CYS A 103 -12.09 1.20 -8.51
N PRO A 104 -12.44 1.55 -9.77
CA PRO A 104 -13.19 2.76 -10.07
C PRO A 104 -14.49 2.85 -9.27
N THR A 105 -15.04 1.70 -8.89
CA THR A 105 -16.27 1.56 -8.14
C THR A 105 -16.19 2.20 -6.75
N ILE A 106 -15.06 2.26 -6.05
CA ILE A 106 -15.06 2.68 -4.63
C ILE A 106 -15.07 4.21 -4.48
N ILE A 107 -14.12 4.90 -5.10
CA ILE A 107 -13.93 6.36 -4.92
C ILE A 107 -13.98 7.10 -6.25
N GLN A 108 -13.35 6.57 -7.29
CA GLN A 108 -13.13 7.32 -8.51
C GLN A 108 -14.42 7.61 -9.27
N GLU A 109 -15.34 6.65 -9.43
CA GLU A 109 -16.66 6.92 -10.01
C GLU A 109 -17.54 7.76 -9.08
N ALA A 110 -17.43 7.55 -7.77
CA ALA A 110 -18.14 8.36 -6.78
C ALA A 110 -17.73 9.84 -6.90
N LEU A 111 -16.44 10.13 -7.07
CA LEU A 111 -15.88 11.47 -7.26
C LEU A 111 -16.02 12.01 -8.68
N TYR A 112 -15.84 11.19 -9.73
CA TYR A 112 -16.05 11.61 -11.13
C TYR A 112 -17.49 12.02 -11.39
N THR A 113 -18.46 11.34 -10.77
CA THR A 113 -19.86 11.76 -10.78
C THR A 113 -20.02 13.21 -10.27
N LEU A 114 -19.14 13.67 -9.38
CA LEU A 114 -19.14 15.03 -8.85
C LEU A 114 -18.39 16.03 -9.75
N ILE A 115 -17.47 15.55 -10.59
CA ILE A 115 -16.58 16.38 -11.42
C ILE A 115 -17.15 16.61 -12.83
N GLU A 116 -17.84 15.64 -13.44
CA GLU A 116 -18.38 15.74 -14.80
C GLU A 116 -19.50 16.80 -14.98
N GLU A 117 -20.07 17.33 -13.89
CA GLU A 117 -21.11 18.38 -13.96
C GLU A 117 -20.55 19.82 -14.00
N LYS A 118 -19.22 20.00 -14.07
CA LYS A 118 -18.57 21.32 -14.05
C LYS A 118 -18.81 22.22 -15.27
N ASP A 119 -19.52 21.78 -16.30
CA ASP A 119 -19.83 22.60 -17.49
C ASP A 119 -21.11 23.47 -17.35
N GLY A 120 -21.35 24.06 -16.17
CA GLY A 120 -22.45 25.02 -15.97
C GLY A 120 -22.30 25.89 -14.71
N PRO A 121 -22.51 27.22 -14.78
CA PRO A 121 -22.24 28.17 -13.70
C PRO A 121 -23.30 28.17 -12.57
N GLY A 122 -23.80 26.99 -12.14
CA GLY A 122 -24.87 26.91 -11.14
C GLY A 122 -25.23 25.53 -10.59
N ILE A 123 -24.33 24.54 -10.62
CA ILE A 123 -24.55 23.22 -9.99
C ILE A 123 -23.63 23.08 -8.76
N GLU A 124 -23.83 23.93 -7.74
CA GLU A 124 -22.79 24.14 -6.71
C GLU A 124 -23.00 23.48 -5.34
N ALA A 125 -24.06 22.70 -5.13
CA ALA A 125 -24.18 21.85 -3.93
C ALA A 125 -25.33 20.86 -4.06
N ASN A 126 -26.42 21.26 -4.71
CA ASN A 126 -27.64 20.46 -4.80
C ASN A 126 -27.49 19.24 -5.71
N GLY A 127 -26.77 19.36 -6.84
CA GLY A 127 -26.46 18.21 -7.70
C GLY A 127 -25.57 17.19 -6.99
N LEU A 128 -24.52 17.67 -6.32
CA LEU A 128 -23.67 16.86 -5.43
C LEU A 128 -24.49 16.16 -4.34
N HIS A 129 -25.37 16.88 -3.66
CA HIS A 129 -26.26 16.34 -2.64
C HIS A 129 -27.18 15.25 -3.22
N GLU A 130 -27.73 15.45 -4.41
CA GLU A 130 -28.59 14.46 -5.07
C GLU A 130 -27.81 13.20 -5.48
N GLN A 131 -26.57 13.32 -5.93
CA GLN A 131 -25.69 12.18 -6.23
C GLN A 131 -25.27 11.42 -4.96
N MET A 132 -24.93 12.13 -3.89
CA MET A 132 -24.62 11.53 -2.59
C MET A 132 -25.81 10.78 -1.97
N ASN A 133 -27.04 11.15 -2.36
CA ASN A 133 -28.27 10.48 -1.93
C ASN A 133 -28.57 9.18 -2.69
N LYS A 134 -27.78 8.82 -3.72
CA LYS A 134 -27.99 7.59 -4.49
C LYS A 134 -27.42 6.37 -3.75
N PHE A 135 -28.16 5.27 -3.80
CA PHE A 135 -27.77 4.03 -3.14
C PHE A 135 -26.38 3.52 -3.56
N TYR A 136 -26.03 3.58 -4.86
CA TYR A 136 -24.73 3.11 -5.32
C TYR A 136 -23.58 3.91 -4.69
N PHE A 137 -23.71 5.23 -4.57
CA PHE A 137 -22.70 6.09 -3.96
C PHE A 137 -22.51 5.73 -2.48
N PHE A 138 -23.61 5.56 -1.76
CA PHE A 138 -23.59 5.16 -0.36
C PHE A 138 -22.97 3.76 -0.16
N PHE A 139 -23.34 2.78 -0.99
CA PHE A 139 -22.76 1.44 -0.94
C PHE A 139 -21.24 1.47 -1.13
N ARG A 140 -20.77 2.22 -2.13
CA ARG A 140 -19.35 2.35 -2.46
C ARG A 140 -18.56 3.06 -1.38
N LEU A 141 -19.13 4.11 -0.80
CA LEU A 141 -18.53 4.79 0.35
C LEU A 141 -18.39 3.85 1.56
N LYS A 142 -19.40 3.02 1.83
CA LYS A 142 -19.36 2.02 2.91
C LYS A 142 -18.34 0.92 2.63
N LEU A 143 -18.20 0.50 1.38
CA LEU A 143 -17.19 -0.47 0.95
C LEU A 143 -15.77 0.10 1.09
N GLY A 144 -15.56 1.34 0.67
CA GLY A 144 -14.30 2.05 0.89
C GLY A 144 -13.96 2.17 2.36
N TYR A 145 -14.93 2.58 3.18
CA TYR A 145 -14.74 2.64 4.63
C TYR A 145 -14.35 1.28 5.24
N LEU A 146 -14.99 0.18 4.83
CA LEU A 146 -14.64 -1.17 5.27
C LEU A 146 -13.17 -1.50 4.96
N ILE A 147 -12.70 -1.15 3.76
CA ILE A 147 -11.33 -1.43 3.33
C ILE A 147 -10.34 -0.51 4.07
N PHE A 148 -10.55 0.81 4.05
CA PHE A 148 -9.61 1.76 4.66
C PHE A 148 -9.53 1.63 6.18
N SER A 149 -10.64 1.35 6.85
CA SER A 149 -10.62 1.11 8.30
C SER A 149 -9.85 -0.16 8.67
N ALA A 150 -9.83 -1.17 7.79
CA ALA A 150 -9.03 -2.37 8.00
C ALA A 150 -7.53 -2.12 7.73
N THR A 151 -7.17 -1.34 6.70
CA THR A 151 -5.77 -1.00 6.38
C THR A 151 -5.13 -0.05 7.40
N GLU A 152 -5.93 0.77 8.07
CA GLU A 152 -5.49 1.71 9.12
C GLU A 152 -4.67 1.03 10.23
N THR A 153 -5.02 -0.20 10.61
CA THR A 153 -4.25 -0.95 11.63
C THR A 153 -2.83 -1.22 11.16
N LEU A 154 -2.66 -1.62 9.89
CA LEU A 154 -1.35 -1.85 9.30
C LEU A 154 -0.57 -0.54 9.17
N SER A 155 -1.23 0.55 8.81
CA SER A 155 -0.64 1.89 8.72
C SER A 155 0.02 2.31 10.04
N ARG A 156 -0.71 2.21 11.16
CA ARG A 156 -0.16 2.55 12.49
C ARG A 156 1.02 1.68 12.90
N ILE A 157 1.00 0.39 12.53
CA ILE A 157 2.12 -0.52 12.83
C ILE A 157 3.36 -0.10 12.05
N ILE A 158 3.21 0.19 10.75
CA ILE A 158 4.32 0.58 9.89
C ILE A 158 4.94 1.92 10.33
N GLN A 159 4.14 2.86 10.82
CA GLN A 159 4.60 4.18 11.28
C GLN A 159 5.19 4.18 12.70
N SER A 160 5.13 3.06 13.44
CA SER A 160 5.69 2.99 14.78
C SER A 160 7.22 2.86 14.74
N SER A 161 7.93 3.69 15.52
CA SER A 161 9.40 3.63 15.68
C SER A 161 9.90 2.33 16.31
N SER A 162 9.04 1.58 16.99
CA SER A 162 9.38 0.26 17.55
C SER A 162 9.15 -0.89 16.56
N CYS A 163 8.59 -0.62 15.38
CA CYS A 163 8.18 -1.64 14.42
C CYS A 163 9.38 -2.36 13.81
N CYS A 164 9.34 -3.69 13.75
CA CYS A 164 10.28 -4.49 12.99
C CYS A 164 9.63 -5.10 11.74
N LEU A 165 10.46 -5.50 10.76
CA LEU A 165 9.99 -6.09 9.50
C LEU A 165 9.06 -7.30 9.69
N GLN A 166 9.25 -8.07 10.76
CA GLN A 166 8.39 -9.21 11.08
C GLN A 166 6.98 -8.78 11.50
N ASP A 167 6.86 -7.65 12.22
CA ASP A 167 5.57 -7.10 12.64
C ASP A 167 4.79 -6.66 11.41
N VAL A 168 5.45 -5.97 10.47
CA VAL A 168 4.85 -5.60 9.18
C VAL A 168 4.37 -6.84 8.43
N LEU A 169 5.24 -7.83 8.21
CA LEU A 169 4.89 -9.03 7.43
C LEU A 169 3.77 -9.86 8.07
N SER A 170 3.77 -10.00 9.40
CA SER A 170 2.74 -10.75 10.11
C SER A 170 1.40 -10.00 10.12
N SER A 171 1.44 -8.68 10.25
CA SER A 171 0.26 -7.82 10.20
C SER A 171 -0.35 -7.79 8.80
N THR A 172 0.47 -7.65 7.75
CA THR A 172 0.00 -7.72 6.36
C THR A 172 -0.63 -9.08 6.05
N LYS A 173 -0.01 -10.19 6.48
CA LYS A 173 -0.62 -11.52 6.32
C LYS A 173 -1.95 -11.66 7.05
N SER A 174 -2.06 -11.07 8.24
CA SER A 174 -3.30 -11.07 9.02
C SER A 174 -4.39 -10.24 8.34
N LEU A 175 -4.02 -9.10 7.74
CA LEU A 175 -4.91 -8.25 6.96
C LEU A 175 -5.39 -8.92 5.67
N ILE A 176 -4.49 -9.59 4.94
CA ILE A 176 -4.85 -10.39 3.75
C ILE A 176 -5.86 -11.47 4.13
N ARG A 177 -5.58 -12.25 5.19
CA ARG A 177 -6.49 -13.30 5.68
C ARG A 177 -7.84 -12.73 6.12
N TYR A 178 -7.85 -11.52 6.68
CA TYR A 178 -9.09 -10.84 7.01
C TYR A 178 -9.93 -10.57 5.76
N PHE A 179 -9.34 -10.00 4.72
CA PHE A 179 -10.03 -9.72 3.45
C PHE A 179 -10.48 -11.00 2.74
N GLU A 180 -9.63 -12.03 2.69
CA GLU A 180 -9.99 -13.35 2.16
C GLU A 180 -11.17 -13.97 2.90
N ARG A 181 -11.23 -13.80 4.23
CA ARG A 181 -12.32 -14.34 5.06
C ARG A 181 -13.63 -13.59 4.87
N ILE A 182 -13.61 -12.28 4.63
CA ILE A 182 -14.85 -11.51 4.42
C ILE A 182 -15.32 -11.56 2.96
N ARG A 183 -14.50 -12.07 2.04
CA ARG A 183 -14.82 -12.27 0.62
C ARG A 183 -15.65 -13.54 0.42
N ASP A 184 -16.84 -13.58 1.01
CA ASP A 184 -17.81 -14.66 0.82
C ASP A 184 -19.26 -14.14 0.77
N ASP A 185 -20.16 -14.98 0.25
CA ASP A 185 -21.56 -14.61 0.02
C ASP A 185 -22.34 -14.33 1.31
N THR A 186 -21.95 -14.94 2.42
CA THR A 186 -22.61 -14.76 3.72
C THR A 186 -22.26 -13.39 4.30
N ASN A 187 -20.97 -13.05 4.28
CA ASN A 187 -20.48 -11.74 4.71
C ASN A 187 -20.99 -10.63 3.79
N PHE A 188 -21.01 -10.86 2.46
CA PHE A 188 -21.65 -9.94 1.52
C PHE A 188 -23.12 -9.70 1.88
N LYS A 189 -23.92 -10.75 2.10
CA LYS A 189 -25.34 -10.60 2.46
C LYS A 189 -25.53 -9.81 3.75
N SER A 190 -24.70 -10.07 4.76
CA SER A 190 -24.73 -9.32 6.03
C SER A 190 -24.41 -7.84 5.80
N PHE A 191 -23.34 -7.55 5.04
CA PHE A 191 -22.94 -6.20 4.68
C PHE A 191 -24.01 -5.46 3.87
N TYR A 192 -24.54 -6.10 2.83
CA TYR A 192 -25.57 -5.54 1.96
C TYR A 192 -26.87 -5.26 2.72
N THR A 193 -27.33 -6.19 3.57
CA THR A 193 -28.52 -5.99 4.42
C THR A 193 -28.33 -4.82 5.38
N LYS A 194 -27.15 -4.70 5.98
CA LYS A 194 -26.82 -3.55 6.85
C LYS A 194 -26.89 -2.23 6.09
N ILE A 195 -26.34 -2.19 4.87
CA ILE A 195 -26.39 -0.99 4.01
C ILE A 195 -27.83 -0.68 3.62
N LEU A 196 -28.65 -1.67 3.26
CA LEU A 196 -30.06 -1.47 2.91
C LEU A 196 -30.83 -0.81 4.07
N ASN A 197 -30.62 -1.30 5.30
CA ASN A 197 -31.25 -0.74 6.50
C ASN A 197 -30.75 0.69 6.78
N GLU A 198 -29.44 0.94 6.66
CA GLU A 198 -28.88 2.29 6.83
C GLU A 198 -29.28 3.24 5.70
N SER A 199 -29.61 2.72 4.52
CA SER A 199 -30.05 3.48 3.36
C SER A 199 -31.55 3.79 3.36
N GLU A 200 -32.33 3.35 4.36
CA GLU A 200 -33.78 3.64 4.42
C GLU A 200 -34.07 5.15 4.44
N SER A 201 -33.14 5.96 4.94
CA SER A 201 -33.22 7.43 4.92
C SER A 201 -32.82 8.05 3.58
N LEU A 202 -32.24 7.28 2.66
CA LEU A 202 -31.88 7.74 1.31
C LEU A 202 -33.11 7.68 0.40
N LYS A 203 -33.22 8.68 -0.49
CA LYS A 203 -34.39 8.82 -1.38
C LYS A 203 -34.50 7.72 -2.43
N ASP A 204 -33.37 7.13 -2.82
CA ASP A 204 -33.28 6.19 -3.94
C ASP A 204 -33.06 4.74 -3.49
N LYS A 205 -33.83 3.83 -4.10
CA LYS A 205 -33.66 2.38 -3.94
C LYS A 205 -32.47 1.86 -4.76
N PRO A 206 -31.97 0.63 -4.52
CA PRO A 206 -30.94 0.02 -5.36
C PRO A 206 -31.46 -0.13 -6.80
N ILE A 207 -30.91 0.63 -7.73
CA ILE A 207 -31.24 0.58 -9.15
C ILE A 207 -30.05 -0.05 -9.89
N LEU A 208 -30.32 -0.89 -10.89
CA LEU A 208 -29.32 -1.32 -11.86
C LEU A 208 -28.83 -0.08 -12.62
N THR A 209 -27.62 0.39 -12.31
CA THR A 209 -27.01 1.49 -13.06
C THR A 209 -26.74 1.02 -14.48
N ARG A 210 -27.36 1.68 -15.46
CA ARG A 210 -27.09 1.43 -16.88
C ARG A 210 -25.65 1.88 -17.15
N HIS A 211 -24.76 0.95 -17.45
CA HIS A 211 -23.38 1.27 -17.85
C HIS A 211 -23.43 2.27 -19.01
N ARG A 212 -22.92 3.50 -18.82
CA ARG A 212 -22.68 4.38 -19.97
C ARG A 212 -21.54 3.74 -20.75
N ARG A 213 -21.80 3.44 -22.03
CA ARG A 213 -20.76 2.93 -22.93
C ARG A 213 -19.64 3.98 -23.01
N PRO A 214 -18.38 3.61 -22.74
CA PRO A 214 -17.28 4.53 -22.97
C PRO A 214 -17.22 4.92 -24.46
N PRO A 215 -16.66 6.10 -24.81
CA PRO A 215 -16.54 6.55 -26.19
C PRO A 215 -15.84 5.50 -27.06
N LYS A 216 -16.26 5.38 -28.32
CA LYS A 216 -15.91 4.30 -29.27
C LYS A 216 -14.42 4.05 -29.54
N SER A 217 -13.48 4.84 -28.98
CA SER A 217 -12.04 4.68 -29.24
C SER A 217 -11.35 3.58 -28.43
N TYR A 218 -11.97 3.06 -27.36
CA TYR A 218 -11.40 2.04 -26.47
C TYR A 218 -12.25 0.76 -26.41
N GLN A 219 -12.49 0.09 -27.55
CA GLN A 219 -13.10 -1.24 -27.52
C GLN A 219 -12.04 -2.33 -27.70
N SER A 220 -11.56 -2.86 -26.57
CA SER A 220 -11.13 -4.26 -26.49
C SER A 220 -12.35 -5.09 -26.06
N SER A 221 -12.72 -6.06 -26.90
CA SER A 221 -13.87 -6.96 -26.76
C SER A 221 -14.07 -7.46 -25.33
N SER A 222 -14.96 -6.80 -24.59
CA SER A 222 -15.40 -7.23 -23.26
C SER A 222 -16.89 -7.47 -23.39
N ASP A 223 -17.31 -8.73 -23.35
CA ASP A 223 -18.71 -9.11 -23.39
C ASP A 223 -19.47 -8.37 -22.28
N SER A 224 -20.57 -7.72 -22.64
CA SER A 224 -21.42 -7.02 -21.67
C SER A 224 -22.10 -8.04 -20.77
N VAL A 225 -21.65 -8.17 -19.52
CA VAL A 225 -22.29 -8.99 -18.49
C VAL A 225 -23.68 -8.40 -18.19
N GLU A 226 -24.74 -9.11 -18.56
CA GLU A 226 -26.10 -8.78 -18.13
C GLU A 226 -26.31 -9.33 -16.70
N PHE A 227 -26.47 -8.43 -15.73
CA PHE A 227 -26.70 -8.79 -14.33
C PHE A 227 -28.14 -9.26 -14.11
N SER A 228 -28.34 -10.37 -13.40
CA SER A 228 -29.68 -10.91 -13.15
C SER A 228 -30.44 -10.18 -12.05
N SER A 229 -29.73 -9.47 -11.14
CA SER A 229 -30.34 -8.67 -10.06
C SER A 229 -29.45 -7.51 -9.60
N CYS A 230 -30.04 -6.50 -8.95
CA CYS A 230 -29.29 -5.42 -8.29
C CYS A 230 -28.31 -5.97 -7.23
N GLU A 231 -28.73 -6.98 -6.47
CA GLU A 231 -27.89 -7.60 -5.45
C GLU A 231 -26.65 -8.26 -6.06
N GLU A 232 -26.80 -8.95 -7.20
CA GLU A 232 -25.68 -9.58 -7.91
C GLU A 232 -24.68 -8.54 -8.44
N PHE A 233 -25.16 -7.38 -8.90
CA PHE A 233 -24.31 -6.27 -9.30
C PHE A 233 -23.44 -5.74 -8.15
N TYR A 234 -24.05 -5.47 -6.98
CA TYR A 234 -23.30 -5.01 -5.80
C TYR A 234 -22.42 -6.10 -5.21
N ARG A 235 -22.83 -7.37 -5.33
CA ARG A 235 -22.01 -8.52 -4.95
C ARG A 235 -20.74 -8.58 -5.78
N GLN A 236 -20.84 -8.45 -7.10
CA GLN A 236 -19.66 -8.44 -7.96
C GLN A 236 -18.69 -7.33 -7.55
N GLN A 237 -19.18 -6.09 -7.37
CA GLN A 237 -18.32 -4.99 -6.91
C GLN A 237 -17.64 -5.27 -5.57
N TYR A 238 -18.37 -5.84 -4.61
CA TYR A 238 -17.82 -6.23 -3.31
C TYR A 238 -16.69 -7.25 -3.45
N MET A 239 -16.90 -8.31 -4.23
CA MET A 239 -15.92 -9.39 -4.41
C MET A 239 -14.67 -8.91 -5.15
N GLU A 240 -14.85 -8.15 -6.23
CA GLU A 240 -13.76 -7.59 -7.03
C GLU A 240 -12.93 -6.61 -6.20
N SER A 241 -13.56 -5.73 -5.44
CA SER A 241 -12.86 -4.77 -4.57
C SER A 241 -11.95 -5.48 -3.59
N LEU A 242 -12.45 -6.52 -2.90
CA LEU A 242 -11.66 -7.28 -1.94
C LEU A 242 -10.53 -8.07 -2.60
N GLU A 243 -10.74 -8.59 -3.80
CA GLU A 243 -9.71 -9.29 -4.57
C GLU A 243 -8.57 -8.35 -4.97
N ILE A 244 -8.92 -7.16 -5.49
CA ILE A 244 -7.95 -6.12 -5.86
C ILE A 244 -7.11 -5.76 -4.64
N VAL A 245 -7.71 -5.49 -3.48
CA VAL A 245 -6.98 -5.16 -2.24
C VAL A 245 -6.00 -6.27 -1.85
N VAL A 246 -6.46 -7.53 -1.88
CA VAL A 246 -5.60 -8.68 -1.54
C VAL A 246 -4.41 -8.76 -2.50
N ASN A 247 -4.65 -8.65 -3.81
CA ASN A 247 -3.60 -8.71 -4.81
C ASN A 247 -2.60 -7.56 -4.65
N MET A 248 -3.07 -6.33 -4.40
CA MET A 248 -2.21 -5.16 -4.17
C MET A 248 -1.34 -5.32 -2.93
N LEU A 249 -1.92 -5.78 -1.81
CA LEU A 249 -1.16 -6.05 -0.58
C LEU A 249 -0.13 -7.17 -0.79
N GLN A 250 -0.50 -8.24 -1.49
CA GLN A 250 0.42 -9.34 -1.79
C GLN A 250 1.58 -8.88 -2.67
N ASN A 251 1.30 -8.16 -3.76
CA ASN A 251 2.32 -7.70 -4.70
C ASN A 251 3.34 -6.77 -4.02
N ARG A 252 2.86 -5.85 -3.17
CA ARG A 252 3.71 -4.79 -2.59
C ARG A 252 4.50 -5.24 -1.36
N PHE A 253 4.00 -6.21 -0.60
CA PHE A 253 4.68 -6.75 0.58
C PHE A 253 5.44 -8.07 0.33
N THR A 254 5.61 -8.48 -0.93
CA THR A 254 6.42 -9.65 -1.34
C THR A 254 7.73 -9.21 -1.99
N GLN A 255 8.51 -8.39 -1.30
CA GLN A 255 9.82 -7.95 -1.80
C GLN A 255 10.87 -9.07 -1.65
N LYS A 256 11.75 -9.22 -2.65
CA LYS A 256 12.79 -10.27 -2.70
C LYS A 256 13.65 -10.30 -1.42
N ASN A 257 14.04 -9.12 -0.92
CA ASN A 257 14.93 -8.99 0.23
C ASN A 257 14.24 -9.23 1.59
N PHE A 258 12.90 -9.22 1.65
CA PHE A 258 12.18 -9.46 2.91
C PHE A 258 12.42 -10.85 3.47
N LYS A 259 12.39 -11.87 2.60
CA LYS A 259 12.63 -13.26 3.01
C LYS A 259 14.05 -13.44 3.54
N LEU A 260 15.04 -12.86 2.84
CA LEU A 260 16.43 -12.92 3.24
C LEU A 260 16.67 -12.20 4.58
N LEU A 261 16.15 -10.99 4.77
CA LEU A 261 16.25 -10.26 6.03
C LEU A 261 15.60 -11.03 7.20
N CYS A 262 14.46 -11.66 6.97
CA CYS A 262 13.84 -12.54 7.97
C CYS A 262 14.73 -13.74 8.30
N ASN A 263 15.39 -14.33 7.30
CA ASN A 263 16.31 -15.43 7.50
C ASN A 263 17.57 -14.97 8.27
N VAL A 264 18.12 -13.80 7.97
CA VAL A 264 19.23 -13.19 8.71
C VAL A 264 18.85 -12.97 10.19
N LYS A 265 17.65 -12.42 10.46
CA LYS A 265 17.15 -12.26 11.83
C LYS A 265 17.08 -13.61 12.56
N LYS A 266 16.49 -14.63 11.91
CA LYS A 266 16.40 -15.98 12.48
C LYS A 266 17.78 -16.57 12.75
N PHE A 267 18.71 -16.44 11.81
CA PHE A 267 20.08 -16.89 11.94
C PHE A 267 20.76 -16.25 13.15
N ILE A 268 20.67 -14.92 13.31
CA ILE A 268 21.25 -14.22 14.46
C ILE A 268 20.64 -14.71 15.77
N LEU A 269 19.31 -14.86 15.84
CA LEU A 269 18.62 -15.34 17.04
C LEU A 269 19.02 -16.77 17.41
N TYR A 270 19.08 -17.68 16.44
CA TYR A 270 19.50 -19.06 16.67
C TYR A 270 20.99 -19.16 17.00
N ALA A 271 21.85 -18.34 16.37
CA ALA A 271 23.26 -18.24 16.72
C ALA A 271 23.44 -17.79 18.17
N ALA A 272 22.73 -16.73 18.58
CA ALA A 272 22.77 -16.23 19.96
C ALA A 272 22.30 -17.27 20.99
N ASN A 273 21.35 -18.14 20.60
CA ASN A 273 20.83 -19.21 21.45
C ASN A 273 21.60 -20.53 21.33
N ASN A 274 22.71 -20.58 20.57
CA ASN A 274 23.45 -21.82 20.27
C ASN A 274 22.58 -22.95 19.68
N SER A 275 21.59 -22.58 18.88
CA SER A 275 20.60 -23.48 18.28
C SER A 275 20.56 -23.38 16.76
N LEU A 276 21.70 -23.07 16.13
CA LEU A 276 21.80 -23.04 14.68
C LEU A 276 21.58 -24.45 14.12
N ASP A 277 20.86 -24.49 13.01
CA ASP A 277 20.56 -25.69 12.25
C ASP A 277 20.95 -25.42 10.80
N ASP A 278 22.10 -25.97 10.41
CA ASP A 278 22.71 -25.80 9.09
C ASP A 278 22.01 -26.59 7.98
N SER A 279 21.15 -27.53 8.36
CA SER A 279 20.28 -28.28 7.45
C SER A 279 19.05 -27.49 6.99
N ASN A 280 18.76 -26.36 7.64
CA ASN A 280 17.57 -25.58 7.37
C ASN A 280 17.77 -24.58 6.21
N ASP A 281 16.74 -24.41 5.38
CA ASP A 281 16.72 -23.47 4.25
C ASP A 281 17.11 -22.03 4.62
N TYR A 282 16.79 -21.57 5.86
CA TYR A 282 17.18 -20.22 6.28
C TYR A 282 18.71 -20.07 6.39
N PHE A 283 19.41 -21.13 6.81
CA PHE A 283 20.86 -21.11 7.01
C PHE A 283 21.57 -21.00 5.66
N GLN A 284 21.22 -21.88 4.71
CA GLN A 284 21.77 -21.85 3.37
C GLN A 284 21.49 -20.51 2.68
N SER A 285 20.25 -20.00 2.77
CA SER A 285 19.89 -18.69 2.23
C SER A 285 20.74 -17.53 2.77
N VAL A 286 21.19 -17.60 4.04
CA VAL A 286 22.05 -16.57 4.65
C VAL A 286 23.51 -16.78 4.25
N MET A 287 23.98 -18.02 4.21
CA MET A 287 25.36 -18.34 3.80
C MET A 287 25.60 -17.98 2.34
N ASP A 288 24.66 -18.28 1.45
CA ASP A 288 24.73 -17.91 0.04
C ASP A 288 24.87 -16.41 -0.15
N PHE A 289 24.20 -15.61 0.69
CA PHE A 289 24.32 -14.15 0.67
C PHE A 289 25.66 -13.66 1.24
N LEU A 290 26.15 -14.27 2.32
CA LEU A 290 27.37 -13.82 2.99
C LEU A 290 28.65 -14.22 2.26
N LEU A 291 28.63 -15.32 1.52
CA LEU A 291 29.76 -15.90 0.80
C LEU A 291 29.90 -15.39 -0.66
N TRP A 292 28.93 -14.60 -1.13
CA TRP A 292 29.02 -13.79 -2.35
C TRP A 292 29.59 -12.40 -2.05
#